data_AF-A0A951W9H4-F1
#
_entry.id   AF-A0A951W9H4-F1
#
_cell.length_a   1.000
_cell.length_b   1.000
_cell.length_c   1.000
_cell.angle_alpha   90.00
_cell.angle_beta   90.00
_cell.angle_gamma   90.00
#
_symmetry.space_group_name_H-M   'P 1'
#
loop_
_entity.id
_entity.type
_entity.pdbx_description
1 polymer ?
#
loop_
_entity_poly.entity_id
_entity_poly.type
_entity_poly.pdbx_seq_one_letter_code
_entity_poly.pdbx_strand_id
1 'polypeptide(L)'
;MSHLLEYYKYQNQDFECGNCSWKGKGESLTVGDVFDSLFEVHCPECMNKIGNVLHPSFDEVLKYGSNAEKLRLQNMMTKFEIIEASQLESVDELPNIDKDDVIIFRIKEENIEETDCLVIYADGIEIWRELSYFEYFDRYIEIAKILKQKYGSRMTDLVTDEFVPRMYGDCSLSDIQRVKAFRKSLSE
;
A
#
# COMPACT_ATOMS: atom_id res chain seq x y z
N MET A 1 -4.89 5.15 31.20
CA MET A 1 -5.56 5.37 29.90
C MET A 1 -4.61 6.19 29.05
N SER A 2 -4.29 5.74 27.84
CA SER A 2 -3.49 6.54 26.91
C SER A 2 -4.35 7.71 26.42
N HIS A 3 -3.84 8.94 26.56
CA HIS A 3 -4.51 10.13 26.06
C HIS A 3 -4.23 10.27 24.56
N LEU A 4 -5.30 10.47 23.79
CA LEU A 4 -5.23 10.78 22.37
C LEU A 4 -5.06 12.29 22.19
N LEU A 5 -4.06 12.70 21.42
CA LEU A 5 -3.68 14.08 21.18
C LEU A 5 -3.88 14.42 19.70
N GLU A 6 -4.35 15.63 19.44
CA GLU A 6 -4.61 16.12 18.08
C GLU A 6 -3.30 16.60 17.41
N TYR A 7 -2.98 16.08 16.21
CA TYR A 7 -1.73 16.33 15.48
C TYR A 7 -1.36 17.82 15.34
N TYR A 8 -2.31 18.65 14.91
CA TYR A 8 -2.05 20.08 14.67
C TYR A 8 -2.13 20.96 15.92
N LYS A 9 -2.44 20.40 17.09
CA LYS A 9 -2.60 21.17 18.33
C LYS A 9 -1.62 20.78 19.42
N TYR A 10 -1.24 19.51 19.52
CA TYR A 10 -0.53 18.99 20.70
C TYR A 10 0.75 19.76 20.99
N GLN A 11 1.49 20.19 19.97
CA GLN A 11 2.75 20.91 20.13
C GLN A 11 2.63 22.19 20.96
N ASN A 12 1.48 22.87 20.91
CA ASN A 12 1.23 24.13 21.62
C ASN A 12 0.60 23.94 23.01
N GLN A 13 0.21 22.72 23.38
CA GLN A 13 -0.41 22.41 24.66
C GLN A 13 0.63 22.30 25.77
N ASP A 14 0.23 22.63 27.01
CA ASP A 14 1.06 22.45 28.20
C ASP A 14 0.86 21.04 28.76
N PHE A 15 1.97 20.38 29.09
CA PHE A 15 1.99 19.03 29.65
C PHE A 15 2.73 19.01 30.99
N GLU A 16 2.33 18.07 31.84
CA GLU A 16 3.02 17.73 33.08
C GLU A 16 3.22 16.22 33.14
N CYS A 17 4.46 15.80 33.38
CA CYS A 17 4.78 14.40 33.53
C CYS A 17 4.38 13.90 34.91
N GLY A 18 3.45 12.94 34.97
CA GLY A 18 3.03 12.30 36.22
C GLY A 18 4.10 11.45 36.93
N ASN A 19 5.25 11.20 36.29
CA ASN A 19 6.34 10.38 36.84
C ASN A 19 7.50 11.22 37.42
N CYS A 20 7.98 12.24 36.71
CA CYS A 20 9.13 13.06 37.14
C CYS A 20 8.80 14.55 37.35
N SER A 21 7.53 14.95 37.24
CA SER A 21 7.05 16.34 37.42
C SER A 21 7.60 17.37 36.43
N TRP A 22 8.25 16.94 35.34
CA TRP A 22 8.61 17.83 34.23
C TRP A 22 7.36 18.55 33.71
N LYS A 23 7.49 19.83 33.35
CA LYS A 23 6.44 20.66 32.74
C LYS A 23 6.99 21.36 31.51
N GLY A 24 6.21 21.38 30.43
CA GLY A 24 6.62 22.04 29.19
C GLY A 24 5.57 21.95 28.09
N LYS A 25 5.93 22.50 26.93
CA LYS A 25 5.08 22.46 25.74
C LYS A 25 5.17 21.11 25.04
N GLY A 26 4.12 20.75 24.30
CA GLY A 26 4.08 19.52 23.50
C GLY A 26 5.22 19.43 22.48
N GLU A 27 5.69 20.55 21.94
CA GLU A 27 6.85 20.60 21.03
C GLU A 27 8.16 20.14 21.70
N SER A 28 8.22 20.14 23.03
CA SER A 28 9.38 19.66 23.81
C SER A 28 9.28 18.18 24.18
N LEU A 29 8.18 17.49 23.83
CA LEU A 29 8.05 16.06 24.04
C LEU A 29 8.94 15.28 23.08
N THR A 30 9.43 14.13 23.53
CA THR A 30 10.21 13.21 22.70
C THR A 30 9.29 12.27 21.95
N VAL A 31 9.50 12.10 20.65
CA VAL A 31 8.79 11.08 19.87
C VAL A 31 9.29 9.70 20.29
N GLY A 32 8.36 8.84 20.70
CA GLY A 32 8.61 7.43 21.04
C GLY A 32 8.35 6.52 19.84
N ASP A 33 7.67 5.41 20.09
CA ASP A 33 7.31 4.46 19.03
C ASP A 33 6.38 5.10 17.98
N VAL A 34 6.62 4.78 16.72
CA VAL A 34 5.84 5.25 15.58
C VAL A 34 5.13 4.05 14.95
N PHE A 35 3.83 4.21 14.75
CA PHE A 35 2.95 3.23 14.12
C PHE A 35 2.27 3.87 12.90
N ASP A 36 1.60 3.06 12.08
CA ASP A 36 1.01 3.50 10.81
C ASP A 36 -0.02 4.62 10.96
N SER A 37 -0.77 4.63 12.06
CA SER A 37 -1.85 5.59 12.30
C SER A 37 -1.56 6.60 13.41
N LEU A 38 -0.49 6.40 14.19
CA LEU A 38 -0.17 7.25 15.34
C LEU A 38 1.29 7.14 15.73
N PHE A 39 1.76 8.07 16.54
CA PHE A 39 3.03 7.92 17.25
C PHE A 39 2.87 8.26 18.73
N GLU A 40 3.77 7.74 19.54
CA GLU A 40 3.81 8.07 20.96
C GLU A 40 4.61 9.34 21.20
N VAL A 41 4.21 10.10 22.22
CA VAL A 41 5.01 11.21 22.74
C VAL A 41 5.31 10.96 24.21
N HIS A 42 6.58 11.11 24.56
CA HIS A 42 7.17 10.76 25.86
C HIS A 42 7.73 12.00 26.54
N CYS A 43 7.82 11.94 27.87
CA CYS A 43 8.49 12.96 28.66
C CYS A 43 10.00 13.00 28.30
N PRO A 44 10.58 14.17 28.01
CA PRO A 44 11.98 14.25 27.60
C PRO A 44 12.99 13.90 28.70
N GLU A 45 12.58 13.96 29.98
CA GLU A 45 13.47 13.73 31.13
C GLU A 45 13.52 12.27 31.58
N CYS A 46 12.39 11.56 31.54
CA CYS A 46 12.29 10.20 32.08
C CYS A 46 11.71 9.18 31.10
N MET A 47 11.43 9.58 29.87
CA MET A 47 10.85 8.75 28.80
C MET A 47 9.49 8.12 29.14
N ASN A 48 8.84 8.55 30.23
CA ASN A 48 7.50 8.09 30.53
C ASN A 48 6.52 8.57 29.44
N LYS A 49 5.73 7.65 28.90
CA LYS A 49 4.72 7.95 27.89
C LYS A 49 3.70 8.98 28.38
N ILE A 50 3.50 10.05 27.61
CA ILE A 50 2.52 11.11 27.87
C ILE A 50 1.22 10.85 27.11
N GLY A 51 1.31 10.45 25.84
CA GLY A 51 0.14 10.23 25.01
C GLY A 51 0.45 9.61 23.66
N ASN A 52 -0.60 9.46 22.87
CA ASN A 52 -0.56 9.06 21.47
C ASN A 52 -1.04 10.24 20.61
N VAL A 53 -0.32 10.56 19.54
CA VAL A 53 -0.73 11.55 18.54
C VAL A 53 -1.17 10.78 17.29
N LEU A 54 -2.44 10.92 16.88
CA LEU A 54 -2.89 10.37 15.61
C LEU A 54 -2.24 11.14 14.45
N HIS A 55 -1.87 10.45 13.37
CA HIS A 55 -1.57 11.11 12.11
C HIS A 55 -2.83 11.81 11.59
N PRO A 56 -2.70 12.98 10.93
CA PRO A 56 -3.84 13.74 10.48
C PRO A 56 -4.56 13.03 9.32
N SER A 57 -5.89 13.11 9.32
CA SER A 57 -6.69 12.76 8.15
C SER A 57 -6.43 13.71 6.97
N PHE A 58 -6.84 13.31 5.77
CA PHE A 58 -6.72 14.17 4.58
C PHE A 58 -7.45 15.50 4.75
N ASP A 59 -8.65 15.48 5.34
CA ASP A 59 -9.42 16.70 5.62
C ASP A 59 -8.69 17.63 6.60
N GLU A 60 -8.02 17.08 7.61
CA GLU A 60 -7.22 17.85 8.55
C GLU A 60 -5.98 18.46 7.88
N VAL A 61 -5.29 17.72 7.00
CA VAL A 61 -4.16 18.25 6.22
C VAL A 61 -4.62 19.39 5.31
N LEU A 62 -5.75 19.23 4.61
CA LEU A 62 -6.30 20.29 3.75
C LEU A 62 -6.69 21.54 4.54
N LYS A 63 -7.20 21.37 5.76
CA LYS A 63 -7.68 22.47 6.60
C LYS A 63 -6.56 23.17 7.38
N TYR A 64 -5.67 22.40 8.00
CA TYR A 64 -4.70 22.88 9.00
C TYR A 64 -3.24 22.72 8.57
N GLY A 65 -2.95 21.86 7.60
CA GLY A 65 -1.58 21.58 7.14
C GLY A 65 -0.91 22.80 6.49
N SER A 66 0.42 22.76 6.44
CA SER A 66 1.24 23.70 5.69
C SER A 66 1.06 23.54 4.17
N ASN A 67 1.52 24.52 3.38
CA ASN A 67 1.51 24.42 1.92
C ASN A 67 2.28 23.19 1.42
N ALA A 68 3.37 22.81 2.09
CA ALA A 68 4.17 21.64 1.73
C ALA A 68 3.42 20.32 2.00
N GLU A 69 2.71 20.22 3.13
CA GLU A 69 1.88 19.05 3.43
C GLU A 69 0.72 18.91 2.44
N LYS A 70 0.04 20.02 2.11
CA LYS A 70 -1.05 20.01 1.12
C LYS A 70 -0.56 19.61 -0.27
N LEU A 71 0.60 20.13 -0.70
CA LEU A 71 1.22 19.73 -1.96
C LEU A 71 1.59 18.24 -1.96
N ARG A 72 2.13 17.72 -0.84
CA ARG A 72 2.44 16.30 -0.70
C ARG A 72 1.18 15.44 -0.78
N LEU A 73 0.10 15.83 -0.12
CA LEU A 73 -1.20 15.15 -0.20
C LEU A 73 -1.73 15.16 -1.64
N GLN A 74 -1.70 16.31 -2.33
CA GLN A 74 -2.12 16.43 -3.73
C GLN A 74 -1.30 15.50 -4.64
N ASN A 75 0.04 15.52 -4.53
CA ASN A 75 0.90 14.64 -5.32
C ASN A 75 0.61 13.16 -5.05
N MET A 76 0.31 12.80 -3.80
CA MET A 76 -0.05 11.44 -3.43
C MET A 76 -1.39 11.04 -4.06
N MET A 77 -2.41 11.89 -3.99
CA MET A 77 -3.72 11.65 -4.60
C MET A 77 -3.61 11.51 -6.12
N THR A 78 -2.90 12.43 -6.79
CA THR A 78 -2.67 12.33 -8.24
C THR A 78 -1.90 11.08 -8.61
N LYS A 79 -0.93 10.64 -7.79
CA LYS A 79 -0.24 9.38 -8.03
C LYS A 79 -1.18 8.18 -7.93
N PHE A 80 -2.10 8.17 -6.95
CA PHE A 80 -3.11 7.12 -6.85
C PHE A 80 -4.04 7.11 -8.07
N GLU A 81 -4.54 8.27 -8.49
CA GLU A 81 -5.39 8.39 -9.69
C GLU A 81 -4.69 7.85 -10.95
N ILE A 82 -3.39 8.15 -11.12
CA ILE A 82 -2.61 7.66 -12.26
C ILE A 82 -2.41 6.14 -12.19
N ILE A 83 -2.18 5.59 -11.00
CA ILE A 83 -2.05 4.14 -10.80
C ILE A 83 -3.39 3.46 -11.11
N GLU A 84 -4.49 3.92 -10.52
CA GLU A 84 -5.83 3.39 -10.77
C GLU A 84 -6.19 3.46 -12.26
N ALA A 85 -5.91 4.59 -12.93
CA ALA A 85 -6.17 4.73 -14.36
C ALA A 85 -5.34 3.80 -15.25
N SER A 86 -4.26 3.19 -14.73
CA SER A 86 -3.45 2.22 -15.46
C SER A 86 -3.90 0.78 -15.27
N GLN A 87 -4.80 0.53 -14.31
CA GLN A 87 -5.21 -0.81 -13.92
C GLN A 87 -6.03 -1.49 -15.02
N LEU A 88 -5.80 -2.79 -15.20
CA LEU A 88 -6.69 -3.66 -15.97
C LEU A 88 -8.07 -3.71 -15.29
N GLU A 89 -9.10 -3.15 -15.89
CA GLU A 89 -10.45 -3.09 -15.31
C GLU A 89 -11.38 -4.15 -15.92
N SER A 90 -11.16 -4.50 -17.19
CA SER A 90 -12.10 -5.33 -17.94
C SER A 90 -11.43 -6.31 -18.89
N VAL A 91 -12.19 -7.35 -19.24
CA VAL A 91 -11.77 -8.36 -20.22
C VAL A 91 -11.64 -7.82 -21.65
N ASP A 92 -12.24 -6.66 -21.93
CA ASP A 92 -12.24 -6.03 -23.26
C ASP A 92 -10.91 -5.36 -23.59
N GLU A 93 -10.14 -5.01 -22.57
CA GLU A 93 -8.79 -4.46 -22.69
C GLU A 93 -7.73 -5.52 -23.02
N LEU A 94 -8.07 -6.79 -22.80
CA LEU A 94 -7.20 -7.92 -23.07
C LEU A 94 -7.30 -8.39 -24.53
N PRO A 95 -6.16 -8.71 -25.16
CA PRO A 95 -6.15 -9.23 -26.53
C PRO A 95 -6.82 -10.61 -26.59
N ASN A 96 -7.41 -10.92 -27.74
CA ASN A 96 -7.78 -12.30 -28.04
C ASN A 96 -6.51 -13.09 -28.34
N ILE A 97 -6.37 -14.24 -27.69
CA ILE A 97 -5.28 -15.19 -27.94
C ILE A 97 -5.91 -16.37 -28.68
N ASP A 98 -5.70 -16.42 -29.99
CA ASP A 98 -6.23 -17.47 -30.87
C ASP A 98 -5.32 -18.70 -30.83
N LYS A 99 -5.34 -19.38 -29.68
CA LYS A 99 -4.70 -20.67 -29.45
C LYS A 99 -5.67 -21.62 -28.76
N ASP A 100 -5.68 -22.87 -29.22
CA ASP A 100 -6.46 -23.96 -28.62
C ASP A 100 -5.79 -24.54 -27.38
N ASP A 101 -4.52 -24.18 -27.13
CA ASP A 101 -3.71 -24.68 -26.04
C ASP A 101 -4.03 -24.02 -24.69
N VAL A 102 -3.59 -24.69 -23.62
CA VAL A 102 -3.55 -24.16 -22.27
C VAL A 102 -2.62 -22.94 -22.21
N ILE A 103 -3.05 -21.90 -21.50
CA ILE A 103 -2.35 -20.64 -21.31
C ILE A 103 -1.90 -20.53 -19.85
N ILE A 104 -0.60 -20.32 -19.67
CA ILE A 104 -0.02 -19.93 -18.38
C ILE A 104 0.45 -18.50 -18.52
N PHE A 105 -0.17 -17.60 -17.76
CA PHE A 105 0.27 -16.21 -17.72
C PHE A 105 1.41 -16.07 -16.73
N ARG A 106 2.30 -15.10 -16.97
CA ARG A 106 3.33 -14.68 -16.02
C ARG A 106 3.15 -13.21 -15.71
N ILE A 107 3.16 -12.84 -14.43
CA ILE A 107 3.18 -11.45 -13.98
C ILE A 107 4.51 -11.14 -13.29
N LYS A 108 5.11 -10.01 -13.66
CA LYS A 108 6.40 -9.54 -13.15
C LYS A 108 6.34 -8.10 -12.70
N GLU A 109 7.18 -7.77 -11.72
CA GLU A 109 7.55 -6.38 -11.46
C GLU A 109 8.71 -5.98 -12.36
N GLU A 110 8.54 -4.92 -13.12
CA GLU A 110 9.59 -4.37 -14.00
C GLU A 110 9.72 -2.86 -13.78
N ASN A 111 10.95 -2.36 -13.73
CA ASN A 111 11.20 -0.93 -13.72
C ASN A 111 11.41 -0.45 -15.16
N ILE A 112 10.51 0.39 -15.65
CA ILE A 112 10.49 0.85 -17.03
C ILE A 112 10.44 2.37 -17.01
N GLU A 113 11.48 3.01 -17.53
CA GLU A 113 11.62 4.46 -17.52
C GLU A 113 11.42 5.06 -16.11
N GLU A 114 12.13 4.48 -15.12
CA GLU A 114 12.08 4.87 -13.71
C GLU A 114 10.73 4.64 -13.03
N THR A 115 9.83 3.88 -13.66
CA THR A 115 8.50 3.57 -13.15
C THR A 115 8.36 2.08 -12.88
N ASP A 116 7.96 1.72 -11.66
CA ASP A 116 7.68 0.34 -11.31
C ASP A 116 6.32 -0.08 -11.88
N CYS A 117 6.30 -1.15 -12.68
CA CYS A 117 5.14 -1.67 -13.38
C CYS A 117 4.90 -3.14 -13.02
N LEU A 118 3.63 -3.55 -13.01
CA LEU A 118 3.24 -4.96 -13.11
C LEU A 118 2.99 -5.28 -14.58
N VAL A 119 3.75 -6.22 -15.13
CA VAL A 119 3.69 -6.59 -16.55
C VAL A 119 3.21 -8.03 -16.70
N ILE A 120 2.19 -8.23 -17.53
CA ILE A 120 1.55 -9.52 -17.75
C ILE A 120 1.98 -10.07 -19.11
N TYR A 121 2.45 -11.31 -19.11
CA TYR A 121 2.93 -12.03 -20.27
C TYR A 121 2.11 -13.29 -20.55
N ALA A 122 1.83 -13.55 -21.82
CA ALA A 122 1.37 -14.82 -22.34
C ALA A 122 2.42 -15.37 -23.32
N ASP A 123 2.97 -16.56 -23.07
CA ASP A 123 4.04 -17.15 -23.89
C ASP A 123 5.24 -16.22 -24.15
N GLY A 124 5.57 -15.37 -23.17
CA GLY A 124 6.65 -14.39 -23.27
C GLY A 124 6.31 -13.12 -24.04
N ILE A 125 5.07 -12.97 -24.51
CA ILE A 125 4.56 -11.75 -25.16
C ILE A 125 3.83 -10.92 -24.11
N GLU A 126 4.19 -9.64 -23.97
CA GLU A 126 3.47 -8.70 -23.11
C GLU A 126 2.05 -8.50 -23.66
N ILE A 127 1.05 -8.73 -22.82
CA ILE A 127 -0.37 -8.53 -23.18
C ILE A 127 -1.00 -7.35 -22.44
N TRP A 128 -0.40 -6.93 -21.33
CA TRP A 128 -0.86 -5.81 -20.53
C TRP A 128 0.26 -5.33 -19.59
N ARG A 129 0.19 -4.06 -19.22
CA ARG A 129 0.92 -3.52 -18.07
C ARG A 129 0.07 -2.53 -17.31
N GLU A 130 0.33 -2.44 -16.01
CA GLU A 130 -0.18 -1.40 -15.14
C GLU A 130 0.91 -0.92 -14.18
N LEU A 131 0.72 0.23 -13.56
CA LEU A 131 1.64 0.74 -12.57
C LEU A 131 1.58 -0.10 -11.30
N SER A 132 2.75 -0.40 -10.73
CA SER A 132 2.88 -1.15 -9.49
C SER A 132 2.82 -0.21 -8.28
N TYR A 133 2.26 -0.71 -7.19
CA TYR A 133 2.27 -0.04 -5.90
C TYR A 133 2.58 -1.04 -4.78
N PHE A 134 2.89 -0.52 -3.59
CA PHE A 134 3.28 -1.32 -2.44
C PHE A 134 2.09 -2.16 -1.92
N GLU A 135 2.37 -3.40 -1.56
CA GLU A 135 1.45 -4.45 -1.08
C GLU A 135 0.30 -4.82 -2.03
N TYR A 136 0.60 -4.93 -3.33
CA TYR A 136 -0.38 -5.25 -4.39
C TYR A 136 -0.82 -6.74 -4.49
N PHE A 137 -0.80 -7.50 -3.39
CA PHE A 137 -1.21 -8.92 -3.45
C PHE A 137 -2.71 -9.11 -3.74
N ASP A 138 -3.59 -8.24 -3.24
CA ASP A 138 -5.02 -8.30 -3.58
C ASP A 138 -5.23 -7.94 -5.05
N ARG A 139 -4.47 -6.98 -5.58
CA ARG A 139 -4.49 -6.60 -7.00
C ARG A 139 -4.08 -7.75 -7.91
N TYR A 140 -3.07 -8.53 -7.52
CA TYR A 140 -2.70 -9.76 -8.22
C TYR A 140 -3.89 -10.74 -8.36
N ILE A 141 -4.70 -10.90 -7.30
CA ILE A 141 -5.88 -11.78 -7.32
C ILE A 141 -6.95 -11.22 -8.27
N GLU A 142 -7.14 -9.90 -8.29
CA GLU A 142 -8.08 -9.23 -9.22
C GLU A 142 -7.69 -9.44 -10.68
N ILE A 143 -6.43 -9.18 -11.03
CA ILE A 143 -5.88 -9.42 -12.37
C ILE A 143 -6.15 -10.87 -12.80
N ALA A 144 -5.85 -11.82 -11.93
CA ALA A 144 -6.06 -13.23 -12.24
C ALA A 144 -7.53 -13.59 -12.47
N LYS A 145 -8.48 -12.97 -11.74
CA LYS A 145 -9.91 -13.13 -11.99
C LYS A 145 -10.32 -12.58 -13.36
N ILE A 146 -9.80 -11.41 -13.74
CA ILE A 146 -10.07 -10.82 -15.07
C ILE A 146 -9.53 -11.73 -16.17
N LEU A 147 -8.28 -12.20 -16.04
CA LEU A 147 -7.69 -13.17 -16.98
C LEU A 147 -8.53 -14.46 -17.06
N LYS A 148 -8.96 -15.02 -15.92
CA LYS A 148 -9.79 -16.23 -15.89
C LYS A 148 -11.16 -15.98 -16.53
N GLN A 149 -11.74 -14.80 -16.37
CA GLN A 149 -12.98 -14.41 -17.03
C GLN A 149 -12.83 -14.32 -18.55
N LYS A 150 -11.73 -13.74 -19.06
CA LYS A 150 -11.46 -13.61 -20.51
C LYS A 150 -11.14 -14.95 -21.17
N TYR A 151 -10.24 -15.73 -20.57
CA TYR A 151 -9.65 -16.92 -21.20
C TYR A 151 -10.27 -18.24 -20.72
N GLY A 152 -11.08 -18.21 -19.67
CA GLY A 152 -11.86 -19.35 -19.18
C GLY A 152 -10.98 -20.52 -18.74
N SER A 153 -11.39 -21.73 -19.11
CA SER A 153 -10.68 -22.97 -18.80
C SER A 153 -9.30 -23.07 -19.46
N ARG A 154 -8.98 -22.23 -20.45
CA ARG A 154 -7.64 -22.22 -21.05
C ARG A 154 -6.60 -21.67 -20.09
N MET A 155 -6.96 -20.74 -19.21
CA MET A 155 -6.04 -20.25 -18.17
C MET A 155 -5.97 -21.25 -17.02
N THR A 156 -4.76 -21.75 -16.73
CA THR A 156 -4.52 -22.71 -15.63
C THR A 156 -3.68 -22.14 -14.49
N ASP A 157 -2.89 -21.10 -14.72
CA ASP A 157 -2.09 -20.43 -13.69
C ASP A 157 -1.74 -18.98 -14.08
N LEU A 158 -1.44 -18.17 -13.08
CA LEU A 158 -0.78 -16.88 -13.18
C LEU A 158 0.53 -16.96 -12.38
N VAL A 159 1.63 -17.32 -13.01
CA VAL A 159 2.91 -17.44 -12.30
C VAL A 159 3.48 -16.06 -11.98
N THR A 160 4.15 -15.94 -10.84
CA THR A 160 4.95 -14.76 -10.49
C THR A 160 6.31 -15.21 -9.98
N ASP A 161 7.28 -14.29 -9.95
CA ASP A 161 8.62 -14.59 -9.45
C ASP A 161 8.57 -14.91 -7.94
N GLU A 162 9.59 -15.58 -7.41
CA GLU A 162 9.57 -15.98 -5.99
C GLU A 162 9.65 -14.78 -5.04
N PHE A 163 10.22 -13.67 -5.50
CA PHE A 163 10.36 -12.42 -4.74
C PHE A 163 9.81 -11.25 -5.54
N VAL A 164 8.72 -10.66 -5.04
CA VAL A 164 7.91 -9.64 -5.71
C VAL A 164 7.66 -8.55 -4.67
N PRO A 165 8.62 -7.63 -4.45
CA PRO A 165 8.66 -6.76 -3.27
C PRO A 165 7.54 -5.73 -3.23
N ARG A 166 7.02 -5.27 -4.38
CA ARG A 166 5.83 -4.40 -4.40
C ARG A 166 4.55 -5.20 -4.19
N MET A 167 4.46 -6.44 -4.64
CA MET A 167 3.29 -7.29 -4.42
C MET A 167 3.17 -7.73 -2.95
N TYR A 168 4.27 -8.21 -2.35
CA TYR A 168 4.24 -8.75 -0.99
C TYR A 168 4.72 -7.78 0.08
N GLY A 169 5.41 -6.68 -0.24
CA GLY A 169 5.85 -5.68 0.74
C GLY A 169 6.42 -6.28 2.03
N ASP A 170 5.86 -5.86 3.16
CA ASP A 170 6.03 -6.45 4.49
C ASP A 170 4.82 -7.31 4.91
N CYS A 171 4.03 -7.79 3.94
CA CYS A 171 2.88 -8.63 4.16
C CYS A 171 3.23 -9.90 4.94
N SER A 172 2.19 -10.41 5.60
CA SER A 172 2.29 -11.57 6.46
C SER A 172 2.48 -12.88 5.65
N LEU A 173 2.96 -13.93 6.32
CA LEU A 173 2.98 -15.28 5.74
C LEU A 173 1.57 -15.74 5.29
N SER A 174 0.50 -15.25 5.93
CA SER A 174 -0.88 -15.52 5.51
C SER A 174 -1.20 -14.96 4.13
N ASP A 175 -0.70 -13.78 3.76
CA ASP A 175 -1.00 -13.17 2.46
C ASP A 175 -0.30 -13.93 1.32
N ILE A 176 0.94 -14.36 1.55
CA ILE A 176 1.66 -15.27 0.65
C ILE A 176 0.90 -16.59 0.48
N GLN A 177 0.34 -17.14 1.57
CA GLN A 177 -0.46 -18.36 1.52
C GLN A 177 -1.78 -18.16 0.78
N ARG A 178 -2.43 -17.00 0.90
CA ARG A 178 -3.65 -16.64 0.14
C ARG A 178 -3.38 -16.68 -1.36
N VAL A 179 -2.29 -16.05 -1.81
CA VAL A 179 -1.89 -16.07 -3.23
C VAL A 179 -1.62 -17.50 -3.70
N LYS A 180 -0.86 -18.30 -2.95
CA LYS A 180 -0.59 -19.71 -3.28
C LYS A 180 -1.86 -20.56 -3.35
N ALA A 181 -2.79 -20.36 -2.43
CA ALA A 181 -4.06 -21.08 -2.42
C ALA A 181 -4.93 -20.68 -3.62
N PHE A 182 -5.02 -19.38 -3.91
CA PHE A 182 -5.76 -18.87 -5.05
C PHE A 182 -5.19 -19.40 -6.38
N ARG A 183 -3.87 -19.39 -6.58
CA ARG A 183 -3.24 -19.98 -7.78
C ARG A 183 -3.62 -21.44 -8.01
N LYS A 184 -3.63 -22.26 -6.96
CA LYS A 184 -4.05 -23.66 -7.06
C LYS A 184 -5.49 -23.81 -7.56
N SER A 185 -6.38 -22.91 -7.14
CA SER A 185 -7.78 -22.92 -7.59
C SER A 185 -7.97 -22.54 -9.06
N LEU A 186 -6.97 -21.94 -9.72
CA LEU A 186 -7.07 -21.59 -11.15
C LEU A 186 -6.98 -22.81 -12.08
N SER A 187 -6.40 -23.90 -11.60
CA SER A 187 -6.26 -25.16 -12.33
C SER A 187 -7.47 -26.10 -12.19
N GLU A 188 -8.44 -25.75 -11.34
CA GLU A 188 -9.72 -26.44 -11.16
C GLU A 188 -10.76 -25.94 -12.19
#